data_AF-A0ABD5SNA3-F1
#
_entry.id   AF-A0ABD5SNA3-F1
#
_cell.length_a   1.000
_cell.length_b   1.000
_cell.length_c   1.000
_cell.angle_alpha   90.00
_cell.angle_beta   90.00
_cell.angle_gamma   90.00
#
_symmetry.space_group_name_H-M   'P 1'
#
loop_
_entity.id
_entity.type
_entity.pdbx_description
1 polymer ?
#
loop_
_entity_poly.entity_id
_entity_poly.type
_entity_poly.pdbx_seq_one_letter_code
_entity_poly.pdbx_strand_id
1 'polypeptide(L)'
;MPRTDVSNVRMELEADGYELEAITNIQIETVGISPAELEVDENLADTGMSERRLEHIECYLAGHFILSSGINELRQIDSETLSDGSSASYSGDRDHTDYRSTSLGQKAILMDESGTLRDADKLDGSIRASNVRGA
;
A
#
# COMPACT_ATOMS: atom_id res chain seq x y z
N MET A 1 17.86 -6.73 -3.35
CA MET A 1 18.22 -5.80 -2.26
C MET A 1 17.31 -4.62 -2.46
N PRO A 2 16.61 -4.17 -1.41
CA PRO A 2 15.68 -3.05 -1.52
C PRO A 2 16.39 -1.82 -2.08
N ARG A 3 15.69 -1.06 -2.92
CA ARG A 3 16.14 0.24 -3.44
C ARG A 3 15.90 1.34 -2.43
N THR A 4 14.91 1.19 -1.55
CA THR A 4 14.61 2.12 -0.46
C THR A 4 15.08 1.62 0.90
N ASP A 5 15.01 2.48 1.92
CA ASP A 5 15.34 2.14 3.29
C ASP A 5 14.28 2.65 4.29
N VAL A 6 14.39 2.20 5.53
CA VAL A 6 13.46 2.55 6.62
C VAL A 6 13.37 4.05 6.85
N SER A 7 14.47 4.79 6.70
CA SER A 7 14.51 6.24 6.94
C SER A 7 13.72 6.98 5.88
N ASN A 8 13.86 6.58 4.61
CA ASN A 8 13.10 7.16 3.50
C ASN A 8 11.60 6.92 3.66
N VAL A 9 11.20 5.68 4.00
CA VAL A 9 9.78 5.35 4.22
C VAL A 9 9.21 6.12 5.40
N ARG A 10 9.96 6.26 6.51
CA ARG A 10 9.53 7.09 7.65
C ARG A 10 9.32 8.54 7.24
N MET A 11 10.29 9.11 6.52
CA MET A 11 10.22 10.51 6.10
C MET A 11 8.99 10.79 5.23
N GLU A 12 8.65 9.89 4.31
CA GLU A 12 7.47 10.04 3.45
C GLU A 12 6.16 9.88 4.22
N LEU A 13 6.09 8.94 5.16
CA LEU A 13 4.92 8.77 6.02
C LEU A 13 4.71 9.97 6.96
N GLU A 14 5.78 10.52 7.54
CA GLU A 14 5.71 11.75 8.37
C GLU A 14 5.32 12.97 7.52
N ALA A 15 5.85 13.09 6.30
CA ALA A 15 5.50 14.16 5.37
C ALA A 15 4.01 14.11 4.96
N ASP A 16 3.41 12.92 4.96
CA ASP A 16 1.98 12.71 4.69
C ASP A 16 1.10 12.85 5.95
N GLY A 17 1.70 13.14 7.11
CA GLY A 17 1.01 13.47 8.37
C GLY A 17 0.75 12.28 9.30
N TYR A 18 1.38 11.12 9.07
CA TYR A 18 1.23 9.96 9.95
C TYR A 18 2.25 10.00 11.10
N GLU A 19 1.76 9.84 12.33
CA GLU A 19 2.61 9.70 13.51
C GLU A 19 3.18 8.27 13.59
N LEU A 20 4.50 8.15 13.47
CA LEU A 20 5.21 6.87 13.39
C LEU A 20 5.85 6.41 14.71
N GLU A 21 5.56 7.09 15.81
CA GLU A 21 6.16 6.79 17.12
C GLU A 21 5.89 5.35 17.57
N ALA A 22 4.83 4.74 17.04
CA ALA A 22 4.41 3.39 17.38
C ALA A 22 4.81 2.31 16.35
N ILE A 23 5.40 2.68 15.21
CA ILE A 23 5.88 1.69 14.21
C ILE A 23 7.37 1.44 14.39
N THR A 24 7.73 0.18 14.55
CA THR A 24 9.13 -0.27 14.63
C THR A 24 9.79 -0.36 13.26
N ASN A 25 11.12 -0.25 13.21
CA ASN A 25 11.87 -0.42 11.96
C ASN A 25 11.65 -1.81 11.33
N ILE A 26 11.49 -2.86 12.16
CA ILE A 26 11.20 -4.22 11.70
C ILE A 26 9.83 -4.27 11.01
N GLN A 27 8.81 -3.58 11.53
CA GLN A 27 7.51 -3.50 10.86
C GLN A 27 7.62 -2.77 9.52
N ILE A 28 8.38 -1.67 9.45
CA ILE A 28 8.61 -0.95 8.19
C ILE A 28 9.30 -1.85 7.16
N GLU A 29 10.30 -2.62 7.57
CA GLU A 29 10.99 -3.56 6.68
C GLU A 29 10.05 -4.67 6.19
N THR A 30 9.43 -5.39 7.12
CA THR A 30 8.66 -6.61 6.82
C THR A 30 7.31 -6.35 6.16
N VAL A 31 6.62 -5.28 6.53
CA VAL A 31 5.26 -4.96 6.05
C VAL A 31 5.28 -3.95 4.92
N GLY A 32 6.29 -3.08 4.87
CA GLY A 32 6.43 -2.07 3.82
C GLY A 32 7.45 -2.47 2.76
N ILE A 33 8.73 -2.50 3.13
CA ILE A 33 9.84 -2.55 2.17
C ILE A 33 9.91 -3.90 1.45
N SER A 34 9.86 -5.02 2.16
CA SER A 34 9.94 -6.35 1.54
C SER A 34 8.83 -6.61 0.50
N PRO A 35 7.54 -6.33 0.78
CA PRO A 35 6.52 -6.48 -0.26
C PRO A 35 6.66 -5.46 -1.40
N ALA A 36 7.11 -4.23 -1.11
CA ALA A 36 7.36 -3.23 -2.15
C ALA A 36 8.52 -3.59 -3.08
N GLU A 37 9.62 -4.13 -2.55
CA GLU A 37 10.74 -4.66 -3.33
C GLU A 37 10.26 -5.74 -4.30
N LEU A 38 9.45 -6.69 -3.80
CA LEU A 38 8.91 -7.78 -4.62
C LEU A 38 8.00 -7.24 -5.74
N GLU A 39 7.10 -6.31 -5.43
CA GLU A 39 6.21 -5.70 -6.42
C GLU A 39 6.99 -4.94 -7.51
N VAL A 40 8.02 -4.18 -7.12
CA VAL A 40 8.85 -3.43 -8.06
C VAL A 40 9.70 -4.37 -8.92
N ASP A 41 10.31 -5.39 -8.32
CA ASP A 41 11.15 -6.35 -9.04
C ASP A 41 10.33 -7.20 -10.03
N GLU A 42 9.15 -7.66 -9.63
CA GLU A 42 8.32 -8.53 -10.46
C GLU A 42 7.57 -7.77 -11.56
N ASN A 43 7.06 -6.57 -11.26
CA ASN A 43 6.13 -5.88 -12.16
C ASN A 43 6.72 -4.65 -12.85
N LEU A 44 7.78 -4.03 -12.31
CA LEU A 44 8.25 -2.72 -12.78
C LEU A 44 9.70 -2.69 -13.26
N ALA A 45 10.58 -3.59 -12.80
CA ALA A 45 12.01 -3.53 -13.11
C ALA A 45 12.31 -3.58 -14.63
N ASP A 46 11.53 -4.35 -15.40
CA ASP A 46 11.72 -4.52 -16.85
C ASP A 46 10.98 -3.49 -17.71
N THR A 47 10.34 -2.48 -17.09
CA THR A 47 9.58 -1.45 -17.81
C THR A 47 10.44 -0.34 -18.42
N GLY A 48 11.76 -0.37 -18.18
CA GLY A 48 12.71 0.63 -18.67
C GLY A 48 12.73 1.94 -17.86
N MET A 49 12.06 1.98 -16.71
CA MET A 49 12.15 3.10 -15.77
C MET A 49 13.55 3.20 -15.15
N SER A 50 13.95 4.42 -14.78
CA SER A 50 15.24 4.63 -14.11
C SER A 50 15.25 4.07 -12.69
N GLU A 51 16.40 3.61 -12.21
CA GLU A 51 16.57 3.12 -10.83
C GLU A 51 16.06 4.12 -9.79
N ARG A 52 16.32 5.42 -10.00
CA ARG A 52 15.83 6.47 -9.10
C ARG A 52 14.30 6.57 -9.07
N ARG A 53 13.64 6.29 -10.19
CA ARG A 53 12.17 6.26 -10.24
C ARG A 53 11.62 5.01 -9.59
N LEU A 54 12.25 3.85 -9.83
CA LEU A 54 11.90 2.60 -9.17
C LEU A 54 12.07 2.71 -7.65
N GLU A 55 13.14 3.34 -7.18
CA GLU A 55 13.38 3.66 -5.76
C GLU A 55 12.24 4.48 -5.14
N HIS A 56 11.79 5.54 -5.83
CA HIS A 56 10.67 6.35 -5.36
C HIS A 56 9.35 5.56 -5.35
N ILE A 57 9.09 4.76 -6.39
CA ILE A 57 7.90 3.90 -6.44
C ILE A 57 7.93 2.88 -5.30
N GLU A 58 9.06 2.23 -5.06
CA GLU A 58 9.25 1.28 -3.95
C GLU A 58 8.97 1.94 -2.59
N CYS A 59 9.47 3.16 -2.38
CA CYS A 59 9.22 3.92 -1.16
C CYS A 59 7.72 4.22 -0.95
N TYR A 60 7.03 4.65 -2.01
CA TYR A 60 5.61 4.95 -1.97
C TYR A 60 4.75 3.70 -1.78
N LEU A 61 5.10 2.59 -2.42
CA LEU A 61 4.45 1.29 -2.21
C LEU A 61 4.66 0.78 -0.78
N ALA A 62 5.88 0.92 -0.24
CA ALA A 62 6.16 0.53 1.14
C ALA A 62 5.29 1.28 2.14
N GLY A 63 5.15 2.61 1.97
CA GLY A 63 4.25 3.41 2.78
C GLY A 63 2.78 3.02 2.59
N HIS A 64 2.35 2.74 1.35
CA HIS A 64 1.00 2.24 1.07
C HIS A 64 0.70 0.91 1.79
N PHE A 65 1.63 -0.05 1.76
CA PHE A 65 1.46 -1.34 2.43
C PHE A 65 1.40 -1.20 3.95
N ILE A 66 2.21 -0.31 4.53
CA ILE A 66 2.14 0.01 5.96
C ILE A 66 0.75 0.55 6.32
N LEU A 67 0.23 1.51 5.55
CA LEU A 67 -1.08 2.14 5.81
C LEU A 67 -2.27 1.19 5.58
N SER A 68 -2.14 0.21 4.68
CA SER A 68 -3.18 -0.80 4.39
C SER A 68 -3.13 -2.01 5.33
N SER A 69 -1.98 -2.31 5.94
CA SER A 69 -1.74 -3.51 6.77
C SER A 69 -2.53 -3.66 8.06
N GLY A 70 -3.26 -2.62 8.47
CA GLY A 70 -4.07 -2.68 9.69
C GLY A 70 -3.26 -2.88 10.98
N ILE A 71 -1.96 -2.55 10.98
CA ILE A 71 -1.12 -2.47 12.19
C ILE A 71 -1.88 -1.64 13.25
N ASN A 72 -2.22 -2.27 14.37
CA ASN A 72 -3.15 -1.72 15.36
C ASN A 72 -2.63 -0.40 15.99
N GLU A 73 -1.31 -0.22 16.01
CA GLU A 73 -0.65 1.02 16.41
C GLU A 73 -0.95 2.21 15.47
N LEU A 74 -1.24 1.97 14.18
CA LEU A 74 -1.76 2.95 13.22
C LEU A 74 -3.30 3.02 13.22
N ARG A 75 -3.99 2.08 13.89
CA ARG A 75 -5.46 2.06 14.04
C ARG A 75 -5.98 2.93 15.19
N GLN A 76 -5.12 3.64 15.91
CA GLN A 76 -5.54 4.45 17.07
C GLN A 76 -6.32 5.73 16.70
N ILE A 77 -6.71 5.91 15.44
CA ILE A 77 -7.66 6.94 14.97
C ILE A 77 -8.96 6.30 14.41
N ASP A 78 -9.36 5.12 14.87
CA ASP A 78 -10.63 4.49 14.42
C ASP A 78 -11.77 4.53 15.45
N SER A 79 -11.63 5.26 16.56
CA SER A 79 -12.76 5.52 17.46
C SER A 79 -12.76 6.93 18.04
N GLU A 80 -13.41 7.85 17.34
CA GLU A 80 -14.07 8.97 18.02
C GLU A 80 -15.44 8.48 18.52
N THR A 81 -15.61 8.42 19.84
CA THR A 81 -16.97 8.39 20.41
C THR A 81 -17.52 9.79 20.27
N LEU A 82 -18.43 9.99 19.32
CA LEU A 82 -19.21 11.23 19.26
C LEU A 82 -20.04 11.33 20.55
N SER A 83 -20.21 12.54 21.09
CA SER A 83 -20.91 12.79 22.37
C SER A 83 -22.40 12.39 22.38
N ASP A 84 -22.92 11.83 21.28
CA ASP A 84 -24.27 11.30 21.16
C ASP A 84 -24.39 9.78 21.40
N GLY A 85 -23.27 9.08 21.65
CA GLY A 85 -23.24 7.64 21.93
C GLY A 85 -23.18 6.76 20.68
N SER A 86 -23.03 7.34 19.49
CA SER A 86 -22.81 6.60 18.25
C SER A 86 -21.35 6.18 18.12
N SER A 87 -21.11 4.90 17.81
CA SER A 87 -19.79 4.40 17.41
C SER A 87 -19.84 4.02 15.93
N ALA A 88 -18.85 4.46 15.16
CA ALA A 88 -18.66 4.00 13.79
C ALA A 88 -17.49 3.01 13.80
N SER A 89 -17.77 1.74 13.48
CA SER A 89 -16.73 0.73 13.28
C SER A 89 -16.39 0.66 11.80
N TYR A 90 -15.27 1.24 11.39
CA TYR A 90 -14.70 0.99 10.07
C TYR A 90 -14.05 -0.39 10.07
N SER A 91 -14.83 -1.39 9.64
CA SER A 91 -14.29 -2.68 9.20
C SER A 91 -13.79 -2.49 7.76
N GLY A 92 -12.75 -1.68 7.59
CA GLY A 92 -12.15 -1.44 6.28
C GLY A 92 -11.32 -2.64 5.89
N ASP A 93 -11.89 -3.50 5.04
CA ASP A 93 -11.13 -4.36 4.14
C ASP A 93 -10.32 -3.41 3.23
N ARG A 94 -9.17 -2.91 3.73
CA ARG A 94 -8.24 -2.12 2.92
C ARG A 94 -7.52 -3.12 2.05
N ASP A 95 -8.13 -3.40 0.91
CA ASP A 95 -7.57 -4.28 -0.10
C ASP A 95 -6.15 -3.79 -0.43
N HIS A 96 -5.14 -4.56 -0.03
CA HIS A 96 -3.73 -4.26 -0.28
C HIS A 96 -3.42 -4.11 -1.78
N THR A 97 -4.34 -4.57 -2.64
CA THR A 97 -4.23 -4.49 -4.08
C THR A 97 -4.78 -3.18 -4.66
N ASP A 98 -5.56 -2.41 -3.90
CA ASP A 98 -6.04 -1.09 -4.32
C ASP A 98 -5.02 0.00 -3.94
N TYR A 99 -4.06 0.22 -4.84
CA TYR A 99 -3.07 1.28 -4.73
C TYR A 99 -3.69 2.69 -4.69
N ARG A 100 -4.98 2.89 -5.00
CA ARG A 100 -5.64 4.20 -4.90
C ARG A 100 -6.15 4.49 -3.49
N SER A 101 -6.19 3.50 -2.61
CA SER A 101 -6.75 3.62 -1.25
C SER A 101 -5.92 4.51 -0.31
N THR A 102 -4.67 4.81 -0.66
CA THR A 102 -3.81 5.74 0.09
C THR A 102 -3.17 6.78 -0.82
N SER A 103 -2.87 7.96 -0.28
CA SER A 103 -2.11 9.04 -0.93
C SER A 103 -0.77 8.55 -1.48
N LEU A 104 -0.06 7.71 -0.72
CA LEU A 104 1.23 7.14 -1.14
C LEU A 104 1.06 6.16 -2.31
N GLY A 105 0.04 5.30 -2.29
CA GLY A 105 -0.24 4.43 -3.43
C GLY A 105 -0.64 5.21 -4.70
N GLN A 106 -1.36 6.33 -4.55
CA GLN A 106 -1.64 7.24 -5.66
C GLN A 106 -0.36 7.91 -6.21
N LYS A 107 0.59 8.30 -5.34
CA LYS A 107 1.91 8.80 -5.76
C LYS A 107 2.70 7.73 -6.52
N ALA A 108 2.65 6.47 -6.09
CA ALA A 108 3.25 5.34 -6.81
C ALA A 108 2.67 5.19 -8.23
N ILE A 109 1.34 5.22 -8.36
CA ILE A 109 0.65 5.18 -9.67
C ILE A 109 1.07 6.36 -10.56
N LEU A 110 1.18 7.57 -10.01
CA LEU A 110 1.56 8.76 -10.79
C LEU A 110 3.01 8.68 -11.31
N MET A 111 3.89 8.01 -10.57
CA MET A 111 5.31 7.85 -10.92
C MET A 111 5.54 6.70 -11.92
N ASP A 112 4.66 5.70 -11.90
CA ASP A 112 4.66 4.58 -12.84
C ASP A 112 4.24 5.03 -14.25
N GLU A 113 5.24 5.21 -15.13
CA GLU A 113 5.03 5.57 -16.54
C GLU A 113 4.54 4.39 -17.39
N SER A 114 4.69 3.16 -16.92
CA SER A 114 4.24 1.96 -17.65
C SER A 114 2.72 1.77 -17.53
N GLY A 115 2.11 2.29 -16.47
CA GLY A 115 0.71 2.09 -16.14
C GLY A 115 0.39 0.73 -15.50
N THR A 116 1.41 -0.09 -15.22
CA THR A 116 1.29 -1.41 -14.61
C THR A 116 0.57 -1.36 -13.26
N LEU A 117 0.95 -0.45 -12.36
CA LEU A 117 0.29 -0.29 -11.06
C LEU A 117 -1.17 0.17 -11.21
N ARG A 118 -1.44 1.03 -12.20
CA ARG A 118 -2.79 1.53 -12.47
C ARG A 118 -3.73 0.42 -12.98
N ASP A 119 -3.17 -0.55 -13.70
CA ASP A 119 -3.90 -1.65 -14.32
C ASP A 119 -3.89 -2.94 -13.45
N ALA A 120 -2.98 -3.06 -12.47
CA ALA A 120 -2.99 -4.11 -11.45
C ALA A 120 -4.29 -4.08 -10.62
N ASP A 121 -4.80 -2.88 -10.34
CA ASP A 121 -6.07 -2.58 -9.66
C ASP A 121 -7.32 -3.06 -10.45
N LYS A 122 -7.16 -3.65 -11.64
CA LYS A 122 -8.27 -4.20 -12.46
C LYS A 122 -8.43 -5.71 -12.39
N LEU A 123 -7.60 -6.43 -11.65
CA LEU A 123 -7.77 -7.86 -11.43
C LEU A 123 -8.58 -8.15 -10.15
N ASP A 124 -9.72 -7.48 -9.98
CA ASP A 124 -10.86 -8.17 -9.35
C ASP A 124 -11.28 -9.27 -10.33
N GLY A 125 -10.67 -10.43 -10.13
CA GLY A 125 -11.08 -11.67 -10.73
C GLY A 125 -12.53 -11.91 -10.36
N SER A 126 -13.44 -11.41 -11.19
CA SER A 126 -14.70 -12.08 -11.48
C SER A 126 -14.33 -13.47 -12.00
N ILE A 127 -14.03 -14.38 -11.08
CA ILE A 127 -14.27 -15.79 -11.27
C ILE A 127 -15.78 -15.88 -11.39
N ARG A 128 -16.28 -15.64 -12.62
CA ARG A 128 -17.52 -16.25 -13.06
C ARG A 128 -17.28 -17.74 -12.95
N ALA A 129 -17.62 -18.30 -11.79
CA ALA A 129 -17.75 -19.72 -11.61
C ALA A 129 -18.61 -20.21 -12.78
N SER A 130 -17.97 -20.96 -13.67
CA SER A 130 -18.62 -21.69 -14.73
C SER A 130 -19.62 -22.63 -14.06
N ASN A 131 -20.88 -22.23 -13.94
CA ASN A 131 -21.94 -23.21 -13.73
C ASN A 131 -22.14 -23.92 -15.07
N VAL A 132 -21.30 -24.94 -15.21
CA VAL A 132 -21.42 -26.07 -16.13
C VAL A 132 -22.89 -26.50 -16.19
N ARG A 133 -23.39 -26.65 -17.42
CA ARG A 133 -24.64 -27.34 -17.74
C ARG A 133 -24.68 -28.69 -17.01
N GLY A 134 -25.62 -28.82 -16.06
CA GLY A 134 -26.15 -30.11 -15.64
C GLY A 134 -27.43 -30.38 -16.44
N ALA A 135 -27.43 -31.48 -17.18
CA ALA A 135 -28.54 -32.00 -17.97
C ALA A 135 -29.67 -32.57 -17.09
#